data_AF-A0A2M6ZEJ7-F1
#
_entry.id   AF-A0A2M6ZEJ7-F1
#
_cell.length_a   1.000
_cell.length_b   1.000
_cell.length_c   1.000
_cell.angle_alpha   90.00
_cell.angle_beta   90.00
_cell.angle_gamma   90.00
#
_symmetry.space_group_name_H-M   'P 1'
#
loop_
_entity.id
_entity.type
_entity.pdbx_description
1 polymer ?
#
loop_
_entity_poly.entity_id
_entity_poly.type
_entity_poly.pdbx_seq_one_letter_code
_entity_poly.pdbx_strand_id
1 'polypeptide(L)'
;MELNTPYSPEAFLGQQQSATGTFIRAAIESEAITHIFRTIKQVTRVTIGPPLVPVPTPGHQELVTRLINSVQHSGKLIFAIANTFMQPWP
;
A
#
# COMPACT_ATOMS: atom_id res chain seq x y z
N MET A 1 -2.68 -3.23 -9.90
CA MET A 1 -1.35 -2.60 -10.03
C MET A 1 -0.31 -3.69 -10.03
N GLU A 2 0.51 -3.74 -11.06
CA GLU A 2 1.50 -4.82 -11.27
C GLU A 2 2.84 -4.47 -10.62
N LEU A 3 3.59 -5.49 -10.21
CA LEU A 3 4.88 -5.32 -9.50
C LEU A 3 5.92 -4.55 -10.34
N ASN A 4 5.77 -4.58 -11.66
CA ASN A 4 6.72 -4.01 -12.62
C ASN A 4 6.35 -2.60 -13.10
N THR A 5 5.23 -2.04 -12.61
CA THR A 5 4.82 -0.68 -12.98
C THR A 5 5.24 0.29 -11.87
N PRO A 6 6.07 1.32 -12.19
CA PRO A 6 6.39 2.36 -11.23
C PRO A 6 5.13 3.04 -10.68
N TYR A 7 5.13 3.26 -9.38
CA TYR A 7 4.03 3.92 -8.69
C TYR A 7 4.10 5.44 -8.84
N SER A 8 2.99 6.07 -9.23
CA SER A 8 2.81 7.53 -9.20
C SER A 8 1.56 7.89 -8.39
N PRO A 9 1.68 8.63 -7.28
CA PRO A 9 0.53 9.04 -6.47
C PRO A 9 -0.41 9.99 -7.23
N GLU A 10 0.14 10.86 -8.09
CA GLU A 10 -0.65 11.77 -8.94
C GLU A 10 -1.49 10.98 -9.96
N ALA A 11 -0.89 9.98 -10.63
CA ALA A 11 -1.62 9.14 -11.58
C ALA A 11 -2.64 8.22 -10.88
N PHE A 12 -2.33 7.75 -9.68
CA PHE A 12 -3.24 6.93 -8.88
C PHE A 12 -4.46 7.72 -8.38
N LEU A 13 -4.28 8.98 -7.97
CA LEU A 13 -5.37 9.86 -7.55
C LEU A 13 -6.20 10.39 -8.72
N GLY A 14 -5.57 10.69 -9.85
CA GLY A 14 -6.21 11.42 -10.94
C GLY A 14 -6.82 12.73 -10.44
N GLN A 15 -8.12 12.90 -10.67
CA GLN A 15 -8.88 14.09 -10.25
C GLN A 15 -9.45 13.97 -8.82
N GLN A 16 -9.21 12.86 -8.12
CA GLN A 16 -9.76 12.63 -6.79
C GLN A 16 -8.93 13.33 -5.70
N GLN A 17 -9.60 13.81 -4.65
CA GLN A 17 -8.94 14.38 -3.47
C GLN A 17 -8.28 13.30 -2.60
N SER A 18 -8.85 12.09 -2.58
CA SER A 18 -8.36 10.95 -1.82
C SER A 18 -8.74 9.65 -2.54
N ALA A 19 -7.85 8.65 -2.49
CA ALA A 19 -8.08 7.32 -3.03
C ALA A 19 -7.42 6.26 -2.14
N THR A 20 -8.09 5.12 -1.97
CA THR A 20 -7.56 3.95 -1.26
C THR A 20 -7.40 2.78 -2.22
N GLY A 21 -6.22 2.16 -2.23
CA GLY A 21 -5.91 1.06 -3.14
C GLY A 21 -5.11 -0.05 -2.47
N THR A 22 -5.20 -1.25 -3.04
CA THR A 22 -4.39 -2.40 -2.63
C THR A 22 -3.27 -2.64 -3.63
N PHE A 23 -2.05 -2.75 -3.13
CA PHE A 23 -0.81 -2.86 -3.89
C PHE A 23 -0.14 -4.19 -3.53
N ILE A 24 0.24 -4.98 -4.53
CA ILE A 24 1.05 -6.19 -4.31
C ILE A 24 2.51 -5.77 -4.23
N ARG A 25 3.19 -6.14 -3.14
CA ARG A 25 4.60 -5.84 -2.88
C ARG A 25 5.52 -6.99 -3.22
N ALA A 26 5.04 -8.21 -3.05
CA ALA A 26 5.75 -9.43 -3.37
C ALA A 26 4.76 -10.58 -3.47
N ALA A 27 5.11 -11.57 -4.28
CA ALA A 27 4.53 -12.91 -4.25
C ALA A 27 5.68 -13.90 -4.08
N ILE A 28 5.55 -14.80 -3.12
CA ILE A 28 6.48 -15.91 -2.91
C ILE A 28 5.70 -17.19 -3.11
N GLU A 29 6.07 -17.94 -4.12
CA GLU A 29 5.45 -19.21 -4.47
C GLU A 29 6.32 -20.36 -3.96
N SER A 30 5.69 -21.31 -3.27
CA SER A 30 6.26 -22.61 -2.94
C SER A 30 5.34 -23.71 -3.45
N GLU A 31 5.81 -24.96 -3.46
CA GLU A 31 5.08 -26.10 -4.02
C GLU A 31 3.62 -26.20 -3.52
N ALA A 32 3.38 -25.89 -2.24
CA ALA A 32 2.06 -26.02 -1.61
C ALA A 32 1.35 -24.69 -1.30
N ILE A 33 2.08 -23.57 -1.26
CA ILE A 33 1.56 -22.30 -0.73
C ILE A 33 2.06 -21.11 -1.54
N THR A 34 1.16 -20.19 -1.84
CA THR A 34 1.51 -18.86 -2.35
C THR A 34 1.30 -17.81 -1.26
N HIS A 35 2.36 -17.07 -0.93
CA HIS A 35 2.30 -15.93 -0.03
C HIS A 35 2.26 -14.64 -0.84
N ILE A 36 1.21 -13.84 -0.66
CA ILE A 36 1.06 -12.56 -1.34
C ILE A 36 1.12 -11.45 -0.28
N PHE A 37 2.18 -10.65 -0.36
CA PHE A 37 2.39 -9.48 0.47
C PHE A 37 1.71 -8.29 -0.18
N ARG A 38 0.73 -7.73 0.52
CA ARG A 38 -0.05 -6.59 0.06
C ARG A 38 0.16 -5.38 0.96
N THR A 39 -0.14 -4.22 0.42
CA THR A 39 -0.19 -2.97 1.17
C THR A 39 -1.45 -2.25 0.75
N ILE A 40 -2.27 -1.83 1.71
CA ILE A 40 -3.32 -0.85 1.47
C ILE A 40 -2.67 0.51 1.64
N LYS A 41 -2.79 1.37 0.61
CA LYS A 41 -2.42 2.77 0.71
C LYS A 41 -3.66 3.62 0.59
N GLN A 42 -3.83 4.56 1.51
CA GLN A 42 -4.70 5.71 1.31
C GLN A 42 -3.82 6.90 0.95
N VAL A 43 -4.09 7.48 -0.21
CA VAL A 43 -3.37 8.66 -0.73
C VAL A 43 -4.33 9.82 -0.66
N THR A 44 -3.90 10.93 -0.10
CA THR A 44 -4.70 12.16 0.01
C THR A 44 -3.91 13.32 -0.57
N ARG A 45 -4.54 14.11 -1.43
CA ARG A 45 -3.97 15.39 -1.89
C ARG A 45 -3.97 16.35 -0.70
N VAL A 46 -2.84 16.98 -0.44
CA VAL A 46 -2.66 17.92 0.68
C VAL A 46 -2.03 19.19 0.16
N THR A 47 -2.26 20.29 0.86
CA THR A 47 -1.59 21.55 0.58
C THR A 47 -0.61 21.81 1.71
N ILE A 48 0.69 21.82 1.39
CA ILE A 48 1.76 22.04 2.36
C ILE A 48 2.23 23.48 2.25
N GLY A 49 2.11 24.25 3.32
CA GLY A 49 2.65 25.62 3.35
C GLY A 49 2.83 26.13 4.79
N PRO A 50 3.82 27.00 5.05
CA PRO A 50 3.82 27.83 6.25
C PRO A 50 2.64 28.82 6.20
N PRO A 51 2.13 29.31 7.35
CA PRO A 51 1.03 30.28 7.38
C PRO A 51 1.35 31.62 6.69
N LEU A 52 2.62 31.93 6.43
CA LEU A 52 3.09 33.13 5.73
C LEU A 52 4.30 32.77 4.84
N VAL A 53 4.12 32.78 3.51
CA VAL A 53 5.12 32.73 2.42
C VAL A 53 6.22 31.64 2.52
N PRO A 54 6.36 30.71 1.56
CA PRO A 54 5.96 30.78 0.15
C PRO A 54 4.60 30.14 -0.13
N VAL A 55 4.12 30.33 -1.37
CA VAL A 55 2.83 29.83 -1.89
C VAL A 55 2.59 28.38 -1.47
N PRO A 56 1.38 28.05 -0.96
CA PRO A 56 1.07 26.69 -0.56
C PRO A 56 1.31 25.71 -1.71
N THR A 57 2.12 24.69 -1.46
CA THR A 57 2.54 23.73 -2.49
C THR A 57 1.63 22.50 -2.44
N PRO A 58 1.03 22.08 -3.57
CA PRO A 58 0.28 20.84 -3.62
C PRO A 58 1.23 19.66 -3.40
N GLY A 59 0.81 18.72 -2.56
CA GLY A 59 1.53 17.51 -2.23
C GLY A 59 0.59 16.33 -2.04
N HIS A 60 1.18 15.21 -1.65
CA HIS A 60 0.46 13.96 -1.38
C HIS A 60 0.87 13.43 -0.02
N GLN A 61 -0.11 13.00 0.77
CA GLN A 61 0.10 12.28 2.00
C GLN A 61 -0.33 10.82 1.81
N GLU A 62 0.50 9.88 2.27
CA GLU A 62 0.18 8.46 2.22
C GLU A 62 0.07 7.87 3.63
N LEU A 63 -1.06 7.21 3.88
CA LEU A 63 -1.21 6.29 5.01
C LEU A 63 -1.05 4.86 4.49
N VAL A 64 -0.16 4.09 5.11
CA VAL A 64 0.28 2.78 4.61
C VAL A 64 -0.03 1.68 5.63
N THR A 65 -0.86 0.71 5.25
CA THR A 65 -1.20 -0.48 6.05
C THR A 65 -0.70 -1.74 5.36
N ARG A 66 0.04 -2.59 6.06
CA ARG A 66 0.60 -3.84 5.49
C ARG A 66 -0.34 -5.02 5.73
N LEU A 67 -0.49 -5.88 4.73
CA LEU A 67 -1.28 -7.12 4.80
C LEU A 67 -0.46 -8.28 4.23
N ILE A 68 -0.59 -9.46 4.83
CA ILE A 68 0.05 -10.69 4.34
C ILE A 68 -1.04 -11.74 4.20
N ASN A 69 -1.25 -12.25 2.99
CA ASN A 69 -2.22 -13.32 2.75
C ASN A 69 -1.50 -14.57 2.26
N SER A 70 -1.87 -15.75 2.77
CA SER A 70 -1.36 -17.05 2.31
C SER A 70 -2.48 -17.85 1.68
N VAL A 71 -2.23 -18.42 0.50
CA VAL A 71 -3.18 -19.28 -0.22
C VAL A 71 -2.58 -20.67 -0.34
N GLN A 72 -3.25 -21.69 0.21
CA GLN A 72 -2.87 -23.09 0.01
C GLN A 72 -3.41 -23.60 -1.33
N HIS A 73 -2.58 -24.30 -2.11
CA HIS A 73 -2.97 -24.84 -3.41
C HIS A 73 -4.03 -25.96 -3.31
N SER A 74 -4.20 -26.57 -2.13
CA SER A 74 -5.29 -27.52 -1.82
C SER A 74 -6.53 -26.81 -1.24
N GLY A 75 -7.20 -26.00 -2.06
CA GLY A 75 -8.64 -25.72 -1.94
C GLY A 75 -9.18 -24.97 -0.72
N LYS A 76 -8.37 -24.31 0.12
CA LYS A 76 -8.88 -23.52 1.26
C LYS A 76 -8.16 -22.19 1.40
N LEU A 77 -8.85 -21.09 1.08
CA LEU A 77 -8.41 -19.72 1.35
C LEU A 77 -8.35 -19.51 2.86
N ILE A 78 -7.15 -19.29 3.42
CA ILE A 78 -6.97 -18.86 4.80
C ILE A 78 -6.61 -17.37 4.76
N PHE A 79 -7.59 -16.51 5.04
CA PHE A 79 -7.32 -15.09 5.27
C PHE A 79 -6.65 -14.93 6.64
N ALA A 80 -5.33 -14.78 6.67
CA ALA A 80 -4.65 -14.30 7.86
C ALA A 80 -4.55 -12.77 7.76
N ILE A 81 -5.29 -12.02 8.57
CA ILE A 81 -5.00 -10.59 8.77
C ILE A 81 -3.78 -10.54 9.69
N ALA A 82 -2.58 -10.66 9.12
CA ALA A 82 -1.35 -10.43 9.87
C ALA A 82 -1.13 -8.92 10.02
N ASN A 83 -1.66 -8.34 11.09
CA ASN A 83 -1.17 -7.06 11.60
C ASN A 83 0.24 -7.28 12.15
N THR A 84 1.24 -7.32 11.28
CA THR A 84 2.64 -7.34 11.72
C THR A 84 3.00 -5.92 12.17
N PHE A 85 2.78 -5.63 13.46
CA PHE A 85 3.56 -4.60 14.13
C PHE A 85 5.04 -5.00 13.97
N MET A 86 5.83 -4.15 13.32
CA MET A 86 7.28 -4.29 13.36
C MET A 86 7.69 -4.19 14.83
N GLN A 87 8.06 -5.31 15.45
CA GLN A 87 8.81 -5.25 16.69
C GLN A 87 10.21 -4.74 16.35
N PRO A 88 10.75 -3.76 17.10
CA PRO A 88 12.13 -3.33 16.91
C PRO A 88 13.06 -4.50 17.25
N TRP A 89 14.03 -4.76 16.37
CA TRP A 89 15.08 -5.74 16.58
C TRP A 89 16.02 -5.26 17.71
N PRO A 90 16.42 -6.12 18.66
CA PRO A 90 17.45 -5.80 19.66
C PRO A 90 18.86 -5.76 19.07
#